data_AF-A0A1W9VJL9-F1
#
_entry.id   AF-A0A1W9VJL9-F1
#
_cell.length_a   1.000
_cell.length_b   1.000
_cell.length_c   1.000
_cell.angle_alpha   90.00
_cell.angle_beta   90.00
_cell.angle_gamma   90.00
#
_symmetry.space_group_name_H-M   'P 1'
#
loop_
_entity.id
_entity.type
_entity.pdbx_description
1 polymer ?
#
loop_
_entity_poly.entity_id
_entity_poly.type
_entity_poly.pdbx_seq_one_letter_code
_entity_poly.pdbx_strand_id
1 'polypeptide(L)' 'MCIQELTNKIKESSKKKSHSERIALLKNAHIIDSEGYYSPNFFSTETVEKDRKSKFSINV' A
#
# COMPACT_ATOMS: atom_id res chain seq x y z
N MET A 1 20.57 -7.67 14.77
CA MET A 1 20.22 -6.85 13.58
C MET A 1 19.97 -5.43 14.05
N CYS A 2 20.70 -4.47 13.50
CA CYS A 2 20.45 -3.05 13.73
C CYS A 2 19.27 -2.55 12.89
N ILE A 3 18.55 -1.52 13.35
CA ILE A 3 17.42 -0.91 12.62
C ILE A 3 17.83 -0.47 11.21
N GLN A 4 19.08 -0.04 11.04
CA GLN A 4 19.64 0.36 9.75
C GLN A 4 19.73 -0.82 8.76
N GLU A 5 20.18 -1.99 9.23
CA GLU A 5 20.26 -3.21 8.41
C GLU A 5 18.86 -3.70 8.02
N LEU A 6 17.91 -3.63 8.94
CA LEU A 6 16.51 -3.97 8.67
C LEU A 6 15.91 -3.05 7.61
N THR A 7 16.17 -1.76 7.71
CA THR A 7 15.71 -0.75 6.74
C THR A 7 16.29 -1.01 5.35
N ASN A 8 17.59 -1.32 5.28
CA ASN A 8 18.24 -1.64 4.00
C ASN A 8 17.68 -2.92 3.39
N LYS A 9 17.42 -3.95 4.21
CA LYS A 9 16.82 -5.21 3.73
C LYS A 9 15.43 -5.00 3.16
N ILE A 10 14.59 -4.20 3.83
CA ILE A 10 13.24 -3.87 3.36
C ILE A 10 13.31 -3.04 2.05
N LYS A 11 14.22 -2.08 1.95
CA LYS A 11 14.44 -1.29 0.72
C LYS A 11 14.88 -2.15 -0.47
N GLU A 12 15.78 -3.10 -0.26
CA GLU A 12 16.24 -3.99 -1.32
C GLU A 12 15.14 -4.99 -1.73
N SER A 13 14.34 -5.46 -0.78
CA SER A 13 13.17 -6.29 -1.07
C SER A 13 12.09 -5.52 -1.83
N SER A 14 11.84 -4.24 -1.52
CA SER A 14 10.81 -3.47 -2.21
C SER A 14 11.15 -3.20 -3.68
N LYS A 15 12.44 -3.03 -4.02
CA LYS A 15 12.91 -2.88 -5.41
C LYS A 15 12.68 -4.12 -6.28
N LYS A 16 12.64 -5.32 -5.66
CA LYS A 16 12.47 -6.59 -6.37
C LYS A 16 11.02 -7.03 -6.48
N LYS A 17 10.09 -6.36 -5.78
CA LYS A 17 8.67 -6.71 -5.82
C LYS A 17 8.01 -6.23 -7.11
N SER A 18 7.30 -7.13 -7.76
CA SER A 18 6.41 -6.80 -8.86
C SER A 18 5.24 -5.92 -8.39
N HIS A 19 4.58 -5.24 -9.32
CA HIS A 19 3.44 -4.36 -9.02
C HIS A 19 2.32 -5.11 -8.29
N SER A 20 2.00 -6.34 -8.72
CA SER A 20 1.01 -7.20 -8.09
C SER A 20 1.38 -7.60 -6.65
N GLU A 21 2.65 -7.92 -6.38
CA GLU A 21 3.12 -8.22 -5.02
C GLU A 21 3.09 -7.01 -4.09
N ARG A 22 3.31 -5.80 -4.64
CA ARG A 22 3.15 -4.55 -3.89
C ARG A 22 1.70 -4.32 -3.53
N ILE A 23 0.78 -4.55 -4.46
CA ILE A 23 -0.66 -4.44 -4.21
C ILE A 23 -1.11 -5.48 -3.18
N ALA A 24 -0.69 -6.73 -3.32
CA ALA A 24 -1.02 -7.79 -2.36
C ALA A 24 -0.52 -7.45 -0.95
N LEU A 25 0.68 -6.87 -0.82
CA LEU A 25 1.20 -6.37 0.46
C LEU A 25 0.31 -5.28 1.05
N LEU A 26 -0.11 -4.31 0.24
CA LEU A 26 -0.97 -3.20 0.70
C LEU A 26 -2.36 -3.68 1.09
N LYS A 27 -2.93 -4.66 0.37
CA LYS A 27 -4.19 -5.34 0.73
C LYS A 27 -4.07 -6.10 2.05
N ASN A 28 -3.02 -6.90 2.20
CA ASN A 28 -2.75 -7.66 3.43
C ASN A 28 -2.50 -6.77 4.65
N ALA A 29 -1.92 -5.59 4.44
CA ALA A 29 -1.71 -4.59 5.49
C ALA A 29 -2.97 -3.77 5.82
N HIS A 30 -4.11 -4.06 5.18
CA HIS A 30 -5.36 -3.30 5.29
C HIS A 30 -5.20 -1.80 4.98
N ILE A 31 -4.20 -1.46 4.16
CA ILE A 31 -3.94 -0.07 3.72
C ILE A 31 -4.87 0.26 2.55
N ILE A 32 -5.06 -0.69 1.63
CA ILE A 32 -6.00 -0.57 0.51
C ILE A 32 -7.04 -1.69 0.56
N ASP A 33 -8.22 -1.42 0.01
CA ASP A 33 -9.29 -2.38 -0.12
C ASP A 33 -9.11 -3.31 -1.34
N SER A 34 -10.05 -4.24 -1.50
CA SER A 34 -10.07 -5.20 -2.62
C SER A 34 -10.16 -4.52 -3.99
N GLU A 35 -10.71 -3.31 -4.05
CA GLU A 35 -10.89 -2.51 -5.26
C GLU A 35 -9.66 -1.61 -5.56
N GLY A 36 -8.69 -1.55 -4.66
CA GLY A 36 -7.46 -0.77 -4.83
C GLY A 36 -7.57 0.69 -4.35
N TYR A 37 -8.58 1.03 -3.55
CA TYR A 37 -8.72 2.32 -2.89
C TYR A 37 -8.23 2.27 -1.45
N TYR A 38 -7.92 3.42 -0.85
CA TYR A 38 -7.55 3.47 0.57
C TYR A 38 -8.65 2.92 1.49
N SER A 39 -8.24 2.13 2.47
CA SER A 39 -9.17 1.55 3.44
C SER A 39 -9.63 2.61 4.46
N PRO A 40 -10.94 2.71 4.75
CA PRO A 40 -11.46 3.58 5.81
C PRO A 40 -11.07 3.14 7.22
N ASN A 41 -10.50 1.93 7.36
CA ASN A 41 -9.99 1.44 8.64
C ASN A 41 -8.64 2.04 9.02
N PHE A 42 -7.88 2.56 8.04
CA PHE A 42 -6.55 3.11 8.26
C PHE A 42 -6.48 4.62 7.98
N PHE A 43 -7.31 5.10 7.03
CA PHE A 43 -7.37 6.51 6.64
C PHE A 43 -8.69 7.13 7.05
N SER A 44 -8.69 8.45 7.24
CA SER A 44 -9.91 9.22 7.48
C SER A 44 -10.83 9.16 6.26
N THR A 45 -12.14 9.29 6.51
CA THR A 45 -13.18 9.27 5.48
C THR A 45 -12.91 10.28 4.37
N GLU A 46 -12.44 11.48 4.72
CA GLU A 46 -12.08 12.52 3.77
C GLU A 46 -10.98 12.08 2.79
N THR A 47 -9.96 11.35 3.26
CA THR A 47 -8.87 10.83 2.42
C THR A 47 -9.36 9.72 1.50
N VAL A 48 -10.19 8.81 1.99
CA VAL A 48 -10.79 7.74 1.18
C VAL A 48 -11.71 8.28 0.10
N GLU A 49 -12.53 9.28 0.44
CA GLU A 49 -13.44 9.92 -0.52
C GLU A 49 -12.68 10.69 -1.60
N LYS A 50 -11.60 11.39 -1.24
CA LYS A 50 -10.72 12.06 -2.21
C LYS A 50 -10.06 11.07 -3.15
N ASP A 51 -9.58 9.95 -2.63
CA ASP A 51 -8.96 8.88 -3.41
C ASP A 51 -9.94 8.23 -4.39
N ARG A 52 -11.15 7.87 -3.91
CA ARG A 52 -12.24 7.36 -4.74
C ARG A 52 -12.70 8.38 -5.80
N LYS A 53 -12.77 9.67 -5.46
CA LYS A 53 -13.12 10.75 -6.41
C LYS A 53 -12.05 10.99 -7.47
N SER A 54 -10.77 10.89 -7.08
CA SER A 54 -9.65 11.05 -8.00
C SER A 54 -9.49 9.86 -8.96
N LYS A 55 -10.25 8.77 -8.77
CA LYS A 55 -10.13 7.50 -9.51
C LYS A 55 -8.69 6.99 -9.58
N PHE A 56 -7.90 7.30 -8.57
CA PHE A 56 -6.52 6.84 -8.47
C PHE A 56 -6.51 5.41 -7.93
N SER A 57 -7.35 4.54 -8.50
CA SER A 57 -7.34 3.13 -8.15
C SER A 57 -5.98 2.60 -8.54
N ILE A 58 -5.22 2.08 -7.56
CA ILE A 58 -3.97 1.40 -7.88
C ILE A 58 -4.35 0.21 -8.75
N ASN A 59 -4.03 0.29 -10.05
CA ASN A 59 -4.47 -0.65 -11.07
C ASN A 59 -4.09 -2.07 -10.62
N VAL A 60 -5.10 -2.83 -10.21
CA VAL A 60 -5.05 -4.16 -9.58
C VAL A 60 -4.86 -5.25 -10.62
#